data_AF-A0A413Z082-F1
#
_entry.id   AF-A0A413Z082-F1
#
_cell.length_a   1.000
_cell.length_b   1.000
_cell.length_c   1.000
_cell.angle_alpha   90.00
_cell.angle_beta   90.00
_cell.angle_gamma   90.00
#
_symmetry.space_group_name_H-M   'P 1'
#
loop_
_entity.id
_entity.type
_entity.pdbx_description
1 polymer ?
#
loop_
_entity_poly.entity_id
_entity_poly.type
_entity_poly.pdbx_seq_one_letter_code
_entity_poly.pdbx_strand_id
1 'polypeptide(L)'
;MMYFEKDLVNKAIELIDEKSKADELKAFTDVSDINKMIENLQTSADYRYYGIQLDERLRRDYPSIEKLQELGRNMVNNSGNNNTKYDVVSAIIANLNADKYGIYADVLLKHEVINDMKKFIEKVD
;
A
#
# COMPACT_ATOMS: atom_id res chain seq x y z
N MET A 1 6.31 2.22 11.95
CA MET A 1 6.29 2.61 10.51
C MET A 1 6.98 1.50 9.71
N MET A 2 6.43 1.07 8.58
CA MET A 2 7.10 0.07 7.72
C MET A 2 7.98 0.75 6.66
N TYR A 3 9.17 0.20 6.45
CA TYR A 3 10.11 0.58 5.41
C TYR A 3 10.27 -0.60 4.46
N PHE A 4 10.38 -0.31 3.17
CA PHE A 4 10.34 -1.31 2.10
C PHE A 4 11.62 -1.29 1.29
N GLU A 5 12.06 -2.49 0.89
CA GLU A 5 13.26 -2.69 0.07
C GLU A 5 13.16 -1.89 -1.24
N LYS A 6 14.03 -0.89 -1.39
CA LYS A 6 13.95 0.08 -2.49
C LYS A 6 14.00 -0.56 -3.87
N ASP A 7 14.86 -1.56 -4.05
CA ASP A 7 15.01 -2.26 -5.34
C ASP A 7 13.74 -3.06 -5.69
N LEU A 8 13.07 -3.62 -4.70
CA LEU A 8 11.79 -4.31 -4.89
C LEU A 8 10.65 -3.33 -5.16
N VAL A 9 10.63 -2.16 -4.52
CA VAL A 9 9.67 -1.09 -4.84
C VAL A 9 9.84 -0.66 -6.31
N ASN A 10 11.07 -0.40 -6.74
CA ASN A 10 11.36 -0.03 -8.12
C ASN A 10 10.94 -1.13 -9.09
N LYS A 11 11.21 -2.39 -8.76
CA LYS A 11 10.82 -3.52 -9.61
C LYS A 11 9.31 -3.68 -9.71
N ALA A 12 8.57 -3.46 -8.62
CA ALA A 12 7.11 -3.48 -8.65
C ALA A 12 6.55 -2.39 -9.58
N ILE A 13 7.11 -1.18 -9.52
CA ILE A 13 6.73 -0.06 -10.39
C ILE A 13 7.00 -0.41 -11.86
N GLU A 14 8.18 -0.94 -12.17
CA GLU A 14 8.55 -1.36 -13.53
C GLU A 14 7.53 -2.36 -14.10
N LEU A 15 7.18 -3.40 -13.32
CA LEU A 15 6.22 -4.43 -13.74
C LEU A 15 4.79 -3.87 -13.93
N ILE A 16 4.38 -2.93 -13.07
CA ILE A 16 3.08 -2.25 -13.20
C ILE A 16 3.05 -1.37 -14.46
N ASP A 17 4.15 -0.68 -14.76
CA ASP A 17 4.24 0.24 -15.90
C ASP A 17 4.32 -0.49 -17.25
N GLU A 18 4.76 -1.74 -17.28
CA GLU A 18 4.72 -2.60 -18.47
C GLU A 18 3.28 -2.79 -18.99
N LYS A 19 2.27 -2.84 -18.09
CA LYS A 19 0.83 -2.96 -18.41
C LYS A 19 0.53 -4.08 -19.42
N SER A 20 1.29 -5.17 -19.34
CA SER A 20 1.28 -6.24 -20.33
C SER A 20 0.15 -7.24 -20.09
N LYS A 21 -0.32 -7.36 -18.85
CA LYS A 21 -1.42 -8.25 -18.42
C LYS A 21 -2.52 -7.48 -17.70
N ALA A 22 -3.70 -8.10 -17.62
CA ALA A 22 -4.88 -7.52 -16.97
C ALA A 22 -4.63 -7.12 -15.50
N ASP A 23 -3.89 -7.95 -14.75
CA ASP A 23 -3.54 -7.68 -13.35
C ASP A 23 -2.63 -6.45 -13.20
N GLU A 24 -1.65 -6.30 -14.09
CA GLU A 24 -0.73 -5.15 -14.11
C GLU A 24 -1.47 -3.86 -14.49
N LEU A 25 -2.38 -3.93 -15.47
CA LEU A 25 -3.24 -2.81 -15.84
C LEU A 25 -4.14 -2.37 -14.68
N LYS A 26 -4.75 -3.33 -13.97
CA LYS A 26 -5.55 -3.05 -12.78
C LYS A 26 -4.71 -2.38 -11.70
N ALA A 27 -3.54 -2.95 -11.39
CA ALA A 27 -2.61 -2.38 -10.41
C ALA A 27 -2.18 -0.95 -10.79
N PHE A 28 -1.91 -0.68 -12.07
CA PHE A 28 -1.58 0.65 -12.55
C PHE A 28 -2.71 1.66 -12.32
N THR A 29 -3.95 1.29 -12.68
CA THR A 29 -5.13 2.14 -12.45
C THR A 29 -5.31 2.40 -10.96
N ASP A 30 -5.24 1.37 -10.13
CA ASP A 30 -5.47 1.50 -8.69
C ASP A 30 -4.39 2.33 -7.99
N VAL A 31 -3.12 2.18 -8.37
CA VAL A 31 -2.02 3.03 -7.87
C VAL A 31 -2.19 4.48 -8.33
N SER A 32 -2.63 4.69 -9.58
CA SER A 32 -2.91 6.03 -10.10
C SER A 32 -4.05 6.71 -9.34
N ASP A 33 -5.12 5.97 -9.03
CA ASP A 33 -6.26 6.47 -8.28
C ASP A 33 -5.90 6.79 -6.83
N ILE A 34 -5.05 5.96 -6.19
CA ILE A 34 -4.47 6.26 -4.87
C ILE A 34 -3.72 7.59 -4.89
N ASN A 35 -2.79 7.76 -5.83
CA ASN A 35 -1.95 8.97 -5.88
C ASN A 35 -2.82 10.23 -6.08
N LYS A 36 -3.77 10.19 -7.01
CA LYS A 36 -4.73 11.29 -7.23
C LYS A 36 -5.60 11.57 -5.99
N MET A 37 -6.05 10.52 -5.30
CA MET A 37 -6.88 10.68 -4.10
C MET A 37 -6.09 11.34 -2.96
N ILE A 38 -4.81 10.96 -2.78
CA ILE A 38 -3.93 11.60 -1.80
C ILE A 38 -3.76 13.09 -2.13
N GLU A 39 -3.48 13.43 -3.40
CA GLU A 39 -3.36 14.85 -3.83
C GLU A 39 -4.65 15.64 -3.57
N ASN A 40 -5.81 15.05 -3.88
CA ASN A 40 -7.11 15.65 -3.62
C ASN A 40 -7.37 15.87 -2.13
N LEU A 41 -7.07 14.88 -1.28
CA LEU A 41 -7.22 14.96 0.19
C LEU A 41 -6.30 15.99 0.83
N GLN A 42 -5.09 16.18 0.27
CA GLN A 42 -4.19 17.25 0.70
C GLN A 42 -4.73 18.64 0.35
N THR A 43 -5.57 18.75 -0.68
CA THR A 43 -6.15 20.01 -1.15
C THR A 43 -7.48 20.33 -0.48
N SER A 44 -8.34 19.34 -0.24
CA SER A 44 -9.63 19.51 0.43
C SER A 44 -10.08 18.27 1.21
N ALA A 45 -10.63 18.51 2.41
CA ALA A 45 -11.26 17.49 3.23
C ALA A 45 -12.60 16.97 2.67
N ASP A 46 -13.13 17.54 1.59
CA ASP A 46 -14.35 17.07 0.93
C ASP A 46 -14.16 15.68 0.29
N TYR A 47 -12.91 15.32 -0.02
CA TYR A 47 -12.58 14.02 -0.61
C TYR A 47 -12.54 12.87 0.39
N ARG A 48 -12.74 13.12 1.70
CA ARG A 48 -12.68 12.09 2.76
C ARG A 48 -13.56 10.88 2.46
N TYR A 49 -14.80 11.13 2.03
CA TYR A 49 -15.74 10.06 1.70
C TYR A 49 -15.22 9.16 0.58
N TYR A 50 -14.71 9.76 -0.49
CA TYR A 50 -14.14 9.01 -1.62
C TYR A 50 -12.84 8.28 -1.25
N GLY A 51 -12.03 8.87 -0.37
CA GLY A 51 -10.83 8.21 0.15
C GLY A 51 -11.15 6.94 0.94
N ILE A 52 -12.17 6.99 1.80
CA ILE A 52 -12.64 5.81 2.56
C ILE A 52 -13.16 4.72 1.61
N GLN A 53 -13.99 5.09 0.63
CA GLN A 53 -14.50 4.12 -0.35
C GLN A 53 -13.39 3.47 -1.17
N LEU A 54 -12.34 4.23 -1.49
CA LEU A 54 -11.19 3.72 -2.20
C LEU A 54 -10.41 2.69 -1.36
N ASP A 55 -10.07 3.02 -0.11
CA ASP A 55 -9.42 2.11 0.87
C ASP A 55 -10.21 0.80 1.01
N GLU A 56 -11.53 0.89 1.27
CA GLU A 56 -12.40 -0.29 1.42
C GLU A 56 -12.42 -1.18 0.18
N ARG A 57 -12.50 -0.58 -1.02
CA ARG A 57 -12.45 -1.33 -2.29
C ARG A 57 -11.10 -2.01 -2.46
N LEU A 58 -9.99 -1.30 -2.22
CA LEU A 58 -8.64 -1.81 -2.39
C LEU A 58 -8.37 -3.01 -1.46
N ARG A 59 -8.77 -2.92 -0.19
CA ARG A 59 -8.60 -4.02 0.77
C ARG A 59 -9.38 -5.28 0.39
N ARG A 60 -10.53 -5.13 -0.27
CA ARG A 60 -11.29 -6.27 -0.80
C ARG A 60 -10.60 -6.90 -2.02
N ASP A 61 -10.09 -6.06 -2.91
CA ASP A 61 -9.49 -6.51 -4.16
C ASP A 61 -8.07 -7.08 -3.98
N TYR A 62 -7.34 -6.60 -2.96
CA TYR A 62 -5.95 -6.98 -2.67
C TYR A 62 -5.81 -7.51 -1.25
N PRO A 63 -6.04 -8.82 -1.02
CA PRO A 63 -5.79 -9.46 0.27
C PRO A 63 -4.33 -9.35 0.75
N SER A 64 -3.40 -9.03 -0.14
CA SER A 64 -2.00 -8.73 0.18
C SER A 64 -1.83 -7.52 1.10
N ILE A 65 -2.74 -6.54 1.04
CA ILE A 65 -2.71 -5.34 1.89
C ILE A 65 -2.79 -5.74 3.36
N GLU A 66 -3.83 -6.50 3.73
CA GLU A 66 -4.02 -6.91 5.12
C GLU A 66 -2.87 -7.81 5.59
N LYS A 67 -2.45 -8.76 4.75
CA LYS A 67 -1.31 -9.65 5.05
C LYS A 67 -0.01 -8.87 5.31
N LEU A 68 0.29 -7.88 4.49
CA LEU A 68 1.49 -7.05 4.65
C LEU A 68 1.42 -6.22 5.94
N GLN A 69 0.26 -5.66 6.26
CA GLN A 69 0.05 -4.91 7.51
C GLN A 69 0.15 -5.82 8.75
N GLU A 70 -0.40 -7.04 8.70
CA GLU A 70 -0.25 -8.05 9.76
C GLU A 70 1.21 -8.44 9.99
N LEU A 71 1.98 -8.65 8.91
CA LEU A 71 3.41 -8.92 9.01
C LEU A 71 4.15 -7.77 9.69
N GLY A 72 3.86 -6.53 9.31
CA GLY A 72 4.41 -5.35 9.94
C GLY A 72 4.11 -5.30 11.45
N ARG A 73 2.84 -5.49 11.83
CA ARG A 73 2.41 -5.54 13.25
C ARG A 73 3.15 -6.62 14.03
N ASN A 74 3.30 -7.81 13.45
CA ASN A 74 3.98 -8.94 14.09
C ASN A 74 5.48 -8.73 14.28
N MET A 75 6.12 -7.91 13.42
CA MET A 75 7.54 -7.53 13.57
C MET A 75 7.76 -6.50 14.69
N VAL A 76 6.74 -5.69 15.02
CA VAL A 76 6.80 -4.62 16.04
C VAL A 76 6.58 -5.13 17.46
N ASN A 77 6.20 -6.40 17.66
CA ASN A 77 5.86 -6.99 18.98
C ASN A 77 7.01 -7.00 20.04
N ASN A 78 8.06 -6.19 19.89
CA ASN A 78 9.04 -5.81 20.92
C ASN A 78 9.15 -4.27 21.17
N SER A 79 8.28 -3.43 20.61
CA SER A 79 8.34 -1.97 20.72
C SER A 79 6.94 -1.42 21.07
N GLY A 80 6.88 -0.58 22.10
CA GLY A 80 5.64 -0.10 22.71
C GLY A 80 4.70 0.63 21.73
N ASN A 81 3.40 0.55 22.01
CA ASN A 81 2.33 1.20 21.26
C ASN A 81 2.60 2.71 21.04
N ASN A 82 3.12 3.06 19.88
CA ASN A 82 3.16 4.44 19.41
C ASN A 82 1.80 4.77 18.78
N ASN A 83 0.83 5.11 19.63
CA ASN A 83 -0.46 5.63 19.20
C ASN A 83 -0.30 7.06 18.65
N THR A 84 0.24 7.19 17.44
CA THR A 84 0.23 8.46 16.72
C THR A 84 -1.23 8.82 16.40
N LYS A 85 -1.77 9.84 17.09
CA LYS A 85 -3.09 10.39 16.77
C LYS A 85 -2.99 11.16 15.46
N TYR A 86 -3.48 10.57 14.38
CA TYR A 86 -3.75 11.28 13.14
C TYR A 86 -5.11 11.97 13.21
N ASP A 87 -5.25 13.13 12.56
CA ASP A 87 -6.57 13.62 12.17
C ASP A 87 -7.16 12.69 11.09
N VAL A 88 -8.46 12.82 10.83
CA VAL A 88 -9.19 11.93 9.92
C VAL A 88 -8.58 11.92 8.51
N VAL A 89 -8.16 13.06 7.96
CA VAL A 89 -7.60 13.12 6.61
C VAL A 89 -6.22 12.46 6.59
N SER A 90 -5.37 12.77 7.56
CA SER A 90 -4.04 12.16 7.66
C SER A 90 -4.11 10.64 7.84
N ALA A 91 -5.11 10.13 8.57
CA ALA A 91 -5.34 8.69 8.72
C ALA A 91 -5.69 8.03 7.38
N ILE A 92 -6.57 8.65 6.59
CA ILE A 92 -6.95 8.15 5.26
C ILE A 92 -5.74 8.15 4.33
N ILE A 93 -4.95 9.22 4.31
CA ILE A 93 -3.71 9.29 3.50
C ILE A 93 -2.71 8.21 3.92
N ALA A 94 -2.57 7.94 5.22
CA ALA A 94 -1.69 6.89 5.72
C ALA A 94 -2.17 5.50 5.27
N ASN A 95 -3.47 5.23 5.34
CA ASN A 95 -4.06 3.98 4.84
C ASN A 95 -3.81 3.79 3.34
N LEU A 96 -4.16 4.78 2.52
CA LEU A 96 -3.97 4.72 1.06
C LEU A 96 -2.50 4.53 0.68
N ASN A 97 -1.56 5.13 1.41
CA ASN A 97 -0.14 4.87 1.21
C ASN A 97 0.23 3.43 1.58
N ALA A 98 -0.28 2.88 2.68
CA ALA A 98 -0.06 1.49 3.04
C ALA A 98 -0.65 0.52 2.00
N ASP A 99 -1.85 0.81 1.49
CA ASP A 99 -2.52 0.03 0.46
C ASP A 99 -1.69 -0.06 -0.81
N LYS A 100 -1.08 1.07 -1.23
CA LYS A 100 -0.16 1.11 -2.39
C LYS A 100 0.98 0.11 -2.27
N TYR A 101 1.61 -0.01 -1.08
CA TYR A 101 2.65 -1.01 -0.87
C TYR A 101 2.11 -2.44 -0.83
N GLY A 102 0.87 -2.65 -0.36
CA GLY A 102 0.20 -3.95 -0.48
C GLY A 102 -0.05 -4.37 -1.93
N ILE A 103 -0.38 -3.42 -2.82
CA ILE A 103 -0.49 -3.66 -4.27
C ILE A 103 0.89 -4.02 -4.85
N TYR A 104 1.96 -3.31 -4.47
CA TYR A 104 3.32 -3.64 -4.93
C TYR A 104 3.73 -5.05 -4.51
N ALA A 105 3.44 -5.45 -3.26
CA ALA A 105 3.70 -6.79 -2.78
C ALA A 105 2.92 -7.86 -3.57
N ASP A 106 1.66 -7.60 -3.94
CA ASP A 106 0.84 -8.49 -4.77
C ASP A 106 1.48 -8.73 -6.14
N VAL A 107 1.90 -7.65 -6.81
CA VAL A 107 2.56 -7.72 -8.11
C VAL A 107 3.86 -8.50 -8.03
N LEU A 108 4.71 -8.22 -7.04
CA LEU A 108 5.99 -8.92 -6.87
C LEU A 108 5.81 -10.43 -6.64
N LEU A 109 4.76 -10.84 -5.92
CA LEU A 109 4.42 -12.25 -5.72
C LEU A 109 3.91 -12.92 -7.00
N LYS A 110 3.00 -12.26 -7.74
CA LYS A 110 2.43 -12.79 -8.98
C LYS A 110 3.46 -12.96 -10.09
N HIS A 111 4.50 -12.12 -10.09
CA HIS A 111 5.64 -12.22 -10.99
C HIS A 111 6.79 -13.08 -10.44
N GLU A 112 6.60 -13.73 -9.29
CA GLU A 112 7.58 -14.60 -8.63
C GLU A 112 8.93 -13.91 -8.34
N VAL A 113 8.95 -12.57 -8.30
CA VAL A 113 10.14 -11.78 -7.92
C VAL A 113 10.47 -12.02 -6.45
N ILE A 114 9.44 -12.17 -5.63
CA ILE A 114 9.54 -12.62 -4.25
C ILE A 114 8.63 -13.83 -4.03
N ASN A 115 8.99 -14.68 -3.08
CA ASN A 115 8.18 -15.81 -2.65
C ASN A 115 7.61 -15.64 -1.23
N ASP A 116 8.00 -14.58 -0.53
CA ASP A 116 7.54 -14.22 0.81
C ASP A 116 7.51 -12.68 0.92
N MET A 117 6.37 -12.14 1.35
CA MET A 117 6.18 -10.69 1.57
C MET A 117 7.15 -10.13 2.61
N LYS A 118 7.67 -10.93 3.54
CA LYS A 118 8.67 -10.48 4.51
C LYS A 118 9.92 -9.94 3.83
N LYS A 119 10.30 -10.47 2.67
CA LYS A 119 11.45 -9.97 1.89
C LYS A 119 11.25 -8.57 1.35
N PHE A 120 10.00 -8.12 1.26
CA PHE A 120 9.69 -6.76 0.81
C PHE A 120 9.84 -5.73 1.91
N ILE A 121 9.75 -6.14 3.18
CA ILE A 121 9.89 -5.27 4.34
C ILE A 121 11.38 -5.18 4.71
N GLU A 122 11.96 -4.00 4.60
CA GLU A 122 13.35 -3.71 5.01
C GLU A 122 13.45 -3.65 6.54
N LYS A 123 12.54 -2.91 7.17
CA LYS A 123 12.44 -2.81 8.64
C LYS A 123 11.06 -2.28 9.07
N VAL A 124 10.76 -2.44 10.34
CA VAL A 124 9.59 -1.83 10.97
C VAL A 124 10.02 -1.14 12.26
N ASP A 125 9.66 0.14 12.37
CA ASP A 125 9.87 0.98 13.55
C ASP A 125 8.64 0.96 14.49
#